data_AF-A0ABD1C1N2-F1
#
_entry.id   AF-A0ABD1C1N2-F1
#
_cell.length_a   1.000
_cell.length_b   1.000
_cell.length_c   1.000
_cell.angle_alpha   90.00
_cell.angle_beta   90.00
_cell.angle_gamma   90.00
#
_symmetry.space_group_name_H-M   'P 1'
#
loop_
_entity.id
_entity.type
_entity.pdbx_description
1 polymer ?
#
loop_
_entity_poly.entity_id
_entity_poly.type
_entity_poly.pdbx_seq_one_letter_code
_entity_poly.pdbx_strand_id
1 'polypeptide(L)'
;MNPSQFPFDIEAYKKQSQIEEKYILNHFKERRQKIEEGRASSSKRRYFNRDHVAANQRLIDDYFSNQPTYDDAMFRRRFRMRKHVFLWIVRDL
;
A
#
# COMPACT_ATOMS: atom_id res chain seq x y z
N MET A 1 32.43 10.67 29.24
CA MET A 1 32.06 9.55 28.36
C MET A 1 32.25 10.00 26.92
N ASN A 2 33.10 9.34 26.14
CA ASN A 2 33.42 9.72 24.76
C ASN A 2 32.52 8.90 23.80
N PRO A 3 31.61 9.52 23.03
CA PRO A 3 30.65 8.80 22.20
C PRO A 3 31.27 8.09 20.97
N SER A 4 32.60 8.13 20.77
CA SER A 4 33.28 7.51 19.63
C SER A 4 33.55 5.99 19.76
N GLN A 5 32.95 5.31 20.74
CA GLN A 5 33.33 3.93 21.09
C GLN A 5 32.68 2.85 20.20
N PHE A 6 31.83 3.25 19.26
CA PHE A 6 31.32 2.37 18.19
C PHE A 6 31.27 3.17 16.88
N PRO A 7 32.27 3.05 15.99
CA PRO A 7 32.13 3.58 14.65
C PRO A 7 31.07 2.75 13.93
N PHE A 8 29.91 3.35 13.67
CA PHE A 8 28.91 2.75 12.81
C PHE A 8 29.52 2.54 11.42
N ASP A 9 29.78 1.29 11.07
CA ASP A 9 30.36 0.93 9.78
C ASP A 9 29.29 1.11 8.69
N ILE A 10 29.39 2.24 8.00
CA ILE A 10 28.47 2.67 6.94
C ILE A 10 28.47 1.65 5.79
N GLU A 11 29.61 1.02 5.50
CA GLU A 11 29.71 0.04 4.42
C GLU A 11 29.04 -1.28 4.81
N ALA A 12 29.25 -1.74 6.04
CA ALA A 12 28.55 -2.90 6.57
C ALA A 12 27.03 -2.68 6.59
N TYR A 13 26.57 -1.50 7.00
CA TYR A 13 25.15 -1.14 6.99
C TYR A 13 24.56 -1.13 5.58
N LYS A 14 25.24 -0.49 4.61
CA LYS A 14 24.79 -0.47 3.21
C LYS A 14 24.73 -1.88 2.63
N LYS A 15 25.72 -2.72 2.94
CA LYS A 15 25.74 -4.12 2.49
C LYS A 15 24.60 -4.93 3.10
N GLN A 16 24.33 -4.75 4.39
CA GLN A 16 23.21 -5.40 5.08
C GLN A 16 21.86 -4.97 4.49
N SER A 17 21.67 -3.67 4.25
CA SER A 17 20.47 -3.13 3.61
C SER A 17 20.25 -3.72 2.21
N GLN A 18 21.28 -3.85 1.39
CA GLN A 18 21.19 -4.48 0.07
C GLN A 18 20.85 -5.98 0.16
N ILE A 19 21.38 -6.68 1.16
CA ILE A 19 21.08 -8.09 1.42
C ILE A 19 19.60 -8.24 1.79
N GLU A 20 19.09 -7.37 2.67
CA GLU A 20 17.69 -7.36 3.09
C GLU A 20 16.74 -7.05 1.93
N GLU A 21 17.04 -6.03 1.12
CA GLU A 21 16.27 -5.70 -0.08
C GLU A 21 16.24 -6.87 -1.07
N LYS A 22 17.38 -7.50 -1.33
CA LYS A 22 17.49 -8.67 -2.21
C LYS A 22 16.67 -9.84 -1.66
N TYR A 23 16.73 -10.09 -0.36
CA TYR A 23 15.93 -11.12 0.31
C TYR A 23 14.44 -10.85 0.15
N ILE A 24 14.00 -9.62 0.41
CA ILE A 24 12.61 -9.19 0.29
C ILE A 24 12.11 -9.36 -1.15
N LEU A 25 12.87 -8.88 -2.14
CA LEU A 25 12.54 -8.99 -3.55
C LEU A 25 12.44 -10.45 -4.00
N ASN A 26 13.40 -11.29 -3.58
CA ASN A 26 13.39 -12.70 -3.92
C ASN A 26 12.21 -13.44 -3.27
N HIS A 27 11.93 -13.15 -1.99
CA HIS A 27 10.75 -13.68 -1.30
C HIS A 27 9.46 -13.33 -2.04
N PHE A 28 9.29 -12.07 -2.48
CA PHE A 28 8.14 -11.66 -3.28
C PHE A 28 8.07 -12.36 -4.64
N LYS A 29 9.22 -12.57 -5.30
CA LYS A 29 9.30 -13.27 -6.58
C LYS A 29 8.87 -14.73 -6.46
N GLU A 30 9.41 -15.45 -5.47
CA GLU A 30 9.05 -16.84 -5.17
C GLU A 30 7.58 -16.99 -4.82
N ARG A 31 7.03 -16.06 -4.02
CA ARG A 31 5.60 -16.04 -3.68
C ARG A 31 4.72 -15.85 -4.91
N ARG A 32 5.11 -14.97 -5.84
CA ARG A 32 4.39 -14.80 -7.11
C ARG A 32 4.44 -16.04 -7.98
N GLN A 33 5.60 -16.68 -8.08
CA GLN A 33 5.78 -17.93 -8.84
C GLN A 33 4.90 -19.05 -8.27
N LYS A 34 4.88 -19.27 -6.96
CA LYS A 34 3.99 -20.25 -6.30
C LYS A 34 2.51 -19.98 -6.56
N ILE A 35 2.10 -18.71 -6.55
CA ILE A 35 0.72 -18.32 -6.87
C ILE A 35 0.41 -18.62 -8.34
N GLU A 36 1.36 -18.42 -9.25
CA GLU A 36 1.21 -18.68 -10.69
C GLU A 36 1.16 -20.18 -11.00
N GLU A 37 2.03 -20.98 -10.38
CA GLU A 37 2.01 -22.45 -10.41
C GLU A 37 0.69 -23.02 -9.85
N GLY A 38 0.21 -22.48 -8.72
CA GLY A 38 -1.08 -22.86 -8.13
C GLY A 38 -2.32 -22.42 -8.91
N ARG A 39 -2.19 -21.49 -9.87
CA ARG A 39 -3.28 -21.08 -10.78
C ARG A 39 -3.49 -22.06 -11.92
N ALA A 40 -2.59 -23.02 -12.15
CA ALA A 40 -2.74 -24.02 -13.21
C ALA A 40 -3.98 -24.93 -13.00
N SER A 41 -4.46 -25.11 -11.76
CA SER A 41 -5.62 -25.94 -11.43
C SER A 41 -6.89 -25.15 -11.03
N SER A 42 -6.79 -23.83 -10.87
CA SER A 42 -7.91 -22.98 -10.45
C SER A 42 -8.44 -22.20 -11.65
N SER A 43 -9.74 -22.30 -11.92
CA SER A 43 -10.42 -21.47 -12.93
C SER A 43 -9.96 -20.02 -12.83
N LYS A 44 -9.34 -19.50 -13.89
CA LYS A 44 -8.76 -18.16 -13.95
C LYS A 44 -9.84 -17.16 -13.54
N ARG A 45 -9.65 -16.46 -12.41
CA ARG A 45 -10.59 -15.41 -11.97
C ARG A 45 -10.81 -14.44 -13.13
N ARG A 46 -12.07 -14.22 -13.51
CA ARG A 46 -12.44 -13.20 -14.49
C ARG A 46 -12.18 -11.82 -13.86
N TYR A 47 -11.17 -11.13 -14.39
CA TYR A 47 -10.95 -9.72 -14.09
C TYR A 47 -11.84 -8.90 -15.01
N PHE A 48 -12.68 -8.06 -14.40
CA PHE A 48 -13.45 -7.06 -15.13
C PHE A 48 -12.72 -5.74 -15.03
N ASN A 49 -12.59 -5.02 -16.14
CA ASN A 49 -12.08 -3.66 -16.12
C ASN A 49 -13.08 -2.79 -15.36
N ARG A 50 -12.73 -2.42 -14.14
CA ARG A 50 -13.47 -1.42 -13.36
C ARG A 50 -12.76 -0.11 -13.60
N ASP A 51 -13.46 0.88 -14.12
CA ASP A 51 -12.90 2.21 -14.30
C ASP A 51 -12.56 2.84 -12.94
N HIS A 52 -11.34 2.58 -12.49
CA HIS A 52 -10.82 2.99 -11.19
C HIS A 52 -10.67 4.50 -11.11
N VAL A 53 -10.35 5.15 -12.23
CA VAL A 53 -10.18 6.61 -12.32
C VAL A 53 -11.54 7.28 -12.09
N ALA A 54 -12.57 6.85 -12.82
CA ALA A 54 -13.91 7.40 -12.62
C ALA A 54 -14.46 7.08 -11.22
N ALA A 55 -14.17 5.90 -10.66
CA ALA A 55 -14.57 5.57 -9.31
C ALA A 55 -13.90 6.47 -8.26
N ASN A 56 -12.61 6.81 -8.44
CA ASN A 56 -11.90 7.72 -7.57
C ASN A 56 -12.47 9.15 -7.66
N GLN A 57 -12.76 9.63 -8.87
CA GLN A 57 -13.36 10.95 -9.05
C GLN A 57 -14.70 11.06 -8.31
N ARG A 58 -15.58 10.07 -8.47
CA ARG A 58 -16.86 10.02 -7.72
C ARG A 58 -16.65 10.03 -6.21
N LEU A 59 -15.66 9.31 -5.70
CA LEU A 59 -15.35 9.32 -4.27
C LEU A 59 -14.97 10.72 -3.78
N ILE A 60 -14.18 11.47 -4.56
CA ILE A 60 -13.82 12.85 -4.24
C ILE A 60 -15.04 13.76 -4.29
N ASP A 61 -15.83 13.69 -5.36
CA ASP A 61 -17.00 14.54 -5.56
C ASP A 61 -18.06 14.32 -4.47
N ASP A 62 -18.32 13.07 -4.10
CA ASP A 62 -19.38 12.69 -3.16
C ASP A 62 -19.05 13.04 -1.70
N TYR A 63 -17.78 12.96 -1.30
CA TYR A 63 -17.38 13.02 0.11
C TYR A 63 -16.45 14.18 0.47
N PHE A 64 -15.69 14.72 -0.48
CA PHE A 64 -14.62 15.69 -0.23
C PHE A 64 -14.79 17.01 -0.99
N SER A 65 -15.85 17.16 -1.80
CA SER A 65 -16.20 18.44 -2.41
C SER A 65 -16.64 19.47 -1.37
N ASN A 66 -16.70 20.74 -1.76
CA ASN A 66 -17.14 21.84 -0.89
C ASN A 66 -18.58 21.67 -0.38
N GLN A 67 -19.42 20.96 -1.13
CA GLN A 67 -20.80 20.62 -0.79
C GLN A 67 -20.99 19.12 -1.03
N PRO A 68 -20.53 18.25 -0.10
CA PRO A 68 -20.50 16.83 -0.31
C PRO A 68 -21.92 16.25 -0.31
N THR A 69 -22.18 15.31 -1.23
CA THR A 69 -23.45 14.56 -1.30
C THR A 69 -23.72 13.78 -0.02
N TYR A 70 -22.67 13.29 0.65
CA TYR A 70 -22.78 12.47 1.84
C TYR A 70 -22.04 13.06 3.04
N ASP A 71 -22.67 12.92 4.20
CA ASP A 71 -22.11 13.38 5.46
C ASP A 71 -20.94 12.50 5.96
N ASP A 72 -20.31 12.96 7.04
CA ASP A 72 -19.20 12.28 7.68
C ASP A 72 -19.59 10.94 8.32
N ALA A 73 -20.83 10.77 8.76
CA ALA A 73 -21.30 9.55 9.39
C ALA A 73 -21.45 8.43 8.34
N MET A 74 -21.96 8.76 7.16
CA MET A 74 -22.04 7.88 6.01
C MET A 74 -20.65 7.47 5.52
N PHE A 75 -19.69 8.40 5.46
CA PHE A 75 -18.31 8.08 5.13
C PHE A 75 -17.72 7.07 6.13
N ARG A 76 -17.88 7.32 7.45
CA ARG A 76 -17.42 6.41 8.50
C ARG A 76 -18.08 5.04 8.40
N ARG A 77 -19.37 4.97 8.09
CA ARG A 77 -20.08 3.69 7.92
C ARG A 77 -19.55 2.90 6.71
N ARG A 78 -19.28 3.57 5.58
CA ARG A 78 -18.84 2.94 4.34
C ARG A 78 -17.37 2.52 4.36
N PHE A 79 -16.49 3.40 4.80
CA PHE A 79 -15.04 3.17 4.78
C PHE A 79 -14.47 2.74 6.13
N ARG A 80 -15.30 2.71 7.18
CA ARG A 80 -14.92 2.31 8.54
C ARG A 80 -13.83 3.19 9.15
N MET A 81 -13.67 4.42 8.67
CA MET A 81 -12.64 5.38 9.11
C MET A 81 -13.12 6.83 9.01
N ARG A 82 -12.46 7.75 9.72
CA ARG A 82 -12.75 9.20 9.62
C ARG A 82 -12.06 9.79 8.37
N LYS A 83 -12.67 10.80 7.74
CA LYS A 83 -12.15 11.46 6.52
C LYS A 83 -10.70 11.96 6.66
N HIS A 84 -10.33 12.55 7.80
CA HIS A 84 -8.97 13.04 8.00
C HIS A 84 -7.92 11.91 8.03
N VAL A 85 -8.26 10.73 8.58
CA VAL A 85 -7.36 9.56 8.56
C VAL A 85 -7.16 9.08 7.12
N PHE A 86 -8.23 9.14 6.31
CA PHE A 86 -8.15 8.79 4.90
C PHE A 86 -7.21 9.74 4.16
N LEU A 87 -7.37 11.04 4.38
CA LEU A 87 -6.47 12.05 3.79
C LEU A 87 -5.03 11.90 4.27
N TRP A 88 -4.82 11.52 5.53
CA TRP A 88 -3.47 11.30 6.06
C TRP A 88 -2.80 10.11 5.38
N ILE A 89 -3.49 8.97 5.29
CA ILE A 89 -2.98 7.78 4.59
C ILE A 89 -2.69 8.09 3.11
N VAL A 90 -3.57 8.84 2.44
CA VAL A 90 -3.38 9.21 1.03
C VAL A 90 -2.21 10.17 0.83
N ARG A 91 -1.89 11.02 1.82
CA ARG A 91 -0.77 11.96 1.75
C ARG A 91 0.57 11.32 2.10
N ASP A 92 0.55 10.27 2.93
CA ASP A 92 1.75 9.55 3.39
C ASP A 92 2.18 8.43 2.42
N LEU A 93 1.37 8.14 1.38
CA LEU A 93 1.65 7.20 0.28
C LEU A 93 2.22 7.91 -0.94
#